data_AF-A0A928F2I4-F1
#
_entry.id   AF-A0A928F2I4-F1
#
_cell.length_a   1.000
_cell.length_b   1.000
_cell.length_c   1.000
_cell.angle_alpha   90.00
_cell.angle_beta   90.00
_cell.angle_gamma   90.00
#
_symmetry.space_group_name_H-M   'P 1'
#
loop_
_entity.id
_entity.type
_entity.pdbx_description
1 polymer ?
#
loop_
_entity_poly.entity_id
_entity_poly.type
_entity_poly.pdbx_seq_one_letter_code
_entity_poly.pdbx_strand_id
1 'polypeptide(L)' 'PNYRSVLKKAGFLTRDPRMKERKKYGLKAARRAPQFSKR' A
#
# COMPACT_ATOMS: atom_id res chain seq x y z
N PRO A 1 -2.17 -32.34 -6.41
CA PRO A 1 -2.50 -30.96 -5.95
C PRO A 1 -3.80 -30.47 -6.61
N ASN A 2 -4.93 -31.05 -6.19
CA ASN A 2 -6.19 -31.00 -6.94
C ASN A 2 -6.98 -29.70 -6.70
N TYR A 3 -6.80 -29.07 -5.54
CA TYR A 3 -7.51 -27.83 -5.17
C TYR A 3 -6.70 -26.56 -5.39
N ARG A 4 -5.43 -26.67 -5.82
CA ARG A 4 -4.54 -25.51 -5.99
C ARG A 4 -5.08 -24.52 -7.02
N SER A 5 -5.72 -25.01 -8.09
CA SER A 5 -6.34 -24.18 -9.13
C SER A 5 -7.50 -23.34 -8.59
N VAL A 6 -8.38 -23.96 -7.80
CA VAL A 6 -9.55 -23.30 -7.18
C VAL A 6 -9.09 -22.27 -6.15
N LEU A 7 -8.17 -22.64 -5.26
CA LEU A 7 -7.65 -21.75 -4.20
C LEU A 7 -6.86 -20.56 -4.75
N LYS A 8 -6.10 -20.76 -5.84
CA LYS A 8 -5.38 -19.66 -6.51
C LYS A 8 -6.34 -18.69 -7.18
N LYS A 9 -7.38 -19.17 -7.85
CA LYS A 9 -8.43 -18.32 -8.45
C LYS A 9 -9.20 -17.53 -7.39
N ALA A 10 -9.46 -18.13 -6.23
CA ALA A 10 -10.12 -17.49 -5.10
C ALA A 10 -9.22 -16.52 -4.30
N GLY A 11 -7.91 -16.43 -4.59
CA GLY A 11 -7.00 -15.50 -3.92
C GLY A 11 -6.49 -15.93 -2.54
N PHE A 12 -6.78 -17.15 -2.08
CA PHE A 12 -6.38 -17.62 -0.74
C PHE A 12 -4.91 -18.01 -0.61
N LEU A 13 -4.17 -18.06 -1.72
CA LEU A 13 -2.75 -18.43 -1.73
C LEU A 13 -1.81 -17.22 -1.82
N THR A 14 -2.34 -16.00 -1.98
CA THR A 14 -1.54 -14.78 -2.10
C THR A 14 -1.50 -14.03 -0.76
N ARG A 15 -0.30 -13.63 -0.33
CA ARG A 15 -0.14 -12.68 0.77
C ARG A 15 -0.38 -11.26 0.27
N ASP A 16 -0.98 -10.40 1.08
CA ASP A 16 -1.02 -8.97 0.82
C ASP A 16 0.42 -8.40 0.84
N PRO A 17 0.93 -7.83 -0.27
CA PRO A 17 2.27 -7.24 -0.30
C PRO A 17 2.30 -5.81 0.23
N ARG A 18 1.15 -5.19 0.52
CA ARG A 18 1.07 -3.78 0.90
C ARG A 18 1.70 -3.55 2.27
N MET A 19 2.47 -2.48 2.37
CA MET A 19 3.05 -2.00 3.63
C MET A 19 2.71 -0.53 3.82
N LYS A 20 2.59 -0.11 5.08
CA LYS A 20 2.30 1.29 5.43
C LYS A 20 3.45 2.19 4.97
N GLU A 21 3.13 3.22 4.19
CA GLU A 21 4.11 4.23 3.83
C GLU A 21 4.54 5.05 5.06
N ARG A 22 5.85 5.25 5.22
CA ARG A 22 6.40 6.10 6.28
C ARG A 22 6.16 7.58 6.01
N LYS A 23 6.19 8.40 7.05
CA LYS A 23 6.27 9.87 6.92
C LYS A 23 7.59 10.25 6.25
N LYS A 24 7.52 11.04 5.18
CA LYS A 24 8.68 11.61 4.50
C LYS A 24 9.03 12.97 5.12
N TYR A 25 10.32 13.30 5.15
CA TYR A 25 10.78 14.59 5.68
C TYR A 25 10.24 15.74 4.82
N GLY A 26 10.03 16.91 5.44
CA GLY A 26 9.41 18.07 4.77
C GLY A 26 7.90 17.96 4.50
N LEU A 27 7.29 16.79 4.68
CA LEU A 27 5.84 16.57 4.52
C LEU A 27 5.13 16.45 5.88
N LYS A 28 3.86 16.85 5.92
CA LYS A 28 2.97 16.68 7.09
C LYS A 28 2.62 15.20 7.31
N ALA A 29 2.58 14.39 6.26
CA ALA A 29 2.33 12.94 6.31
C ALA A 29 3.14 12.18 5.25
N ALA A 30 2.81 10.92 4.94
CA ALA A 30 3.49 10.13 3.91
C ALA A 30 3.55 10.84 2.55
N ARG A 31 2.47 11.56 2.18
CA ARG A 31 2.35 12.30 0.92
C ARG A 31 1.81 13.74 1.05
N ARG A 32 1.34 14.15 2.23
CA ARG A 32 0.69 15.47 2.42
C ARG A 32 1.72 16.58 2.55
N ALA A 33 1.83 17.45 1.55
CA ALA A 33 2.64 18.65 1.60
C ALA A 33 2.04 19.71 2.56
N PRO A 34 2.87 20.59 3.15
CA PRO A 34 2.37 21.82 3.75
C PRO A 34 1.67 22.68 2.68
N GLN A 35 0.71 23.50 3.11
CA GLN A 35 0.09 24.48 2.21
C GLN A 35 1.15 25.53 1.85
N PHE A 36 1.37 25.73 0.56
CA PHE A 36 2.24 26.78 0.06
C PHE A 36 1.49 28.11 0.09
N SER A 37 2.04 29.10 0.80
CA SER A 37 1.59 30.49 0.71
C SER A 37 2.62 31.26 -0.12
N LYS A 38 2.29 31.55 -1.39
CA LYS A 38 3.02 32.58 -2.13
C LYS A 38 2.50 33.93 -1.67
N ARG A 39 3.42 34.90 -1.52
CA ARG A 39 3.05 36.31 -1.46
C ARG A 39 2.51 36.75 -2.82
#